data_AF-A0A7J8RVX3-F1
#
_entry.id   AF-A0A7J8RVX3-F1
#
_cell.length_a   1.000
_cell.length_b   1.000
_cell.length_c   1.000
_cell.angle_alpha   90.00
_cell.angle_beta   90.00
_cell.angle_gamma   90.00
#
_symmetry.space_group_name_H-M   'P 1'
#
loop_
_entity.id
_entity.type
_entity.pdbx_description
1 polymer ?
#
loop_
_entity_poly.entity_id
_entity_poly.type
_entity_poly.pdbx_seq_one_letter_code
_entity_poly.pdbx_strand_id
1 'polypeptide(L)'
;MAVPLLSKKIVKKRVKKFKRPQSDRKISVKTNWRRPKGIDSRVRRKFKGCTLMPNIGYGSDKKTRHYLPNGFKKFVVHNVQELELLMMHNRTYCAEIAHDVSTKKRKEIVERAAQLDVVVTNKLARLRSQENE
;
A
#
# COMPACT_ATOMS: atom_id res chain seq x y z
N MET A 1 18.90 -7.06 9.92
CA MET A 1 17.57 -6.63 9.45
C MET A 1 17.27 -5.29 10.08
N ALA A 2 17.20 -4.26 9.26
CA ALA A 2 16.97 -2.90 9.72
C ALA A 2 15.73 -2.80 10.62
N VAL A 3 15.86 -2.07 11.73
CA VAL A 3 14.76 -1.77 12.66
C VAL A 3 14.14 -0.43 12.27
N PRO A 4 12.80 -0.34 12.10
CA PRO A 4 12.12 0.88 11.66
C PRO A 4 12.26 2.01 12.69
N LEU A 5 12.36 3.25 12.20
CA LEU A 5 12.46 4.45 13.03
C LEU A 5 11.12 4.93 13.61
N LEU A 6 9.99 4.44 13.11
CA LEU A 6 8.67 4.94 13.48
C LEU A 6 8.29 4.52 14.91
N SER A 7 8.35 5.44 15.86
CA SER A 7 7.88 5.23 17.23
C SER A 7 6.37 5.44 17.39
N LYS A 8 5.76 6.28 16.55
CA LYS A 8 4.33 6.62 16.65
C LYS A 8 3.45 5.48 16.14
N LYS A 9 2.55 4.99 16.99
CA LYS A 9 1.55 3.98 16.63
C LYS A 9 0.70 4.43 15.43
N ILE A 10 0.60 3.56 14.42
CA ILE A 10 -0.20 3.81 13.22
C ILE A 10 -1.68 3.65 13.57
N VAL A 11 -2.43 4.74 13.52
CA VAL A 11 -3.90 4.74 13.72
C VAL A 11 -4.60 5.09 12.41
N LYS A 12 -5.45 4.18 11.93
CA LYS A 12 -6.32 4.42 10.78
C LYS A 12 -7.70 4.84 11.28
N LYS A 13 -8.08 6.10 11.04
CA LYS A 13 -9.40 6.65 11.43
C LYS A 13 -10.57 5.91 10.77
N ARG A 14 -10.33 5.32 9.59
CA ARG A 14 -11.30 4.49 8.88
C ARG A 14 -10.58 3.43 8.07
N VAL A 15 -11.03 2.18 8.23
CA VAL A 15 -10.55 1.03 7.45
C VAL A 15 -11.56 0.65 6.36
N LYS A 16 -12.86 0.85 6.60
CA LYS A 16 -13.92 0.53 5.64
C LYS A 16 -13.84 1.41 4.39
N LYS A 17 -13.69 0.76 3.22
CA LYS A 17 -13.68 1.43 1.91
C LYS A 17 -14.96 2.24 1.69
N PHE A 18 -14.83 3.38 1.01
CA PHE A 18 -15.96 4.17 0.56
C PHE A 18 -16.54 3.53 -0.71
N LYS A 19 -17.65 2.80 -0.56
CA LYS A 19 -18.33 2.15 -1.67
C LYS A 19 -19.28 3.11 -2.38
N ARG A 20 -19.37 3.02 -3.70
CA ARG A 20 -20.39 3.76 -4.46
C ARG A 20 -21.80 3.30 -4.06
N PRO A 21 -22.79 4.19 -3.90
CA PRO A 21 -24.16 3.78 -3.60
C PRO A 21 -24.71 2.88 -4.71
N GLN A 22 -25.47 1.84 -4.33
CA GLN A 22 -26.08 0.84 -5.24
C GLN A 22 -25.10 -0.07 -6.00
N SER A 23 -23.80 -0.02 -5.71
CA SER A 23 -22.81 -0.94 -6.30
C SER A 23 -23.01 -2.40 -5.88
N ASP A 24 -23.71 -2.61 -4.77
CA ASP A 24 -24.13 -3.90 -4.24
C ASP A 24 -25.28 -4.54 -5.05
N ARG A 25 -26.14 -3.73 -5.68
CA ARG A 25 -27.30 -4.21 -6.45
C ARG A 25 -27.06 -4.30 -7.95
N LYS A 26 -26.17 -3.46 -8.49
CA LYS A 26 -25.90 -3.37 -9.93
C LYS A 26 -24.43 -3.63 -10.24
N ILE A 27 -24.15 -4.71 -10.96
CA ILE A 27 -22.77 -5.10 -11.34
C ILE A 27 -22.10 -4.04 -12.23
N SER A 28 -22.88 -3.33 -13.04
CA SER A 28 -22.41 -2.20 -13.87
C SER A 28 -21.93 -1.02 -13.02
N VAL A 29 -22.49 -0.84 -11.81
CA VAL A 29 -22.08 0.20 -10.87
C VAL A 29 -20.89 -0.30 -10.07
N LYS A 30 -19.68 0.08 -10.52
CA LYS A 30 -18.43 -0.30 -9.84
C LYS A 30 -18.38 0.24 -8.40
N THR A 31 -17.68 -0.50 -7.54
CA THR A 31 -17.52 -0.20 -6.10
C THR A 31 -16.70 1.06 -5.81
N ASN A 32 -15.89 1.52 -6.76
CA ASN A 32 -15.06 2.72 -6.63
C ASN A 32 -15.90 3.97 -6.36
N TRP A 33 -15.52 4.73 -5.34
CA TRP A 33 -16.25 5.93 -4.93
C TRP A 33 -16.40 6.95 -6.07
N ARG A 34 -17.62 7.44 -6.27
CA ARG A 34 -17.94 8.60 -7.10
C ARG A 34 -18.93 9.48 -6.32
N ARG A 35 -18.69 10.79 -6.30
CA ARG A 35 -19.57 11.73 -5.60
C ARG A 35 -20.95 11.74 -6.27
N PRO A 36 -22.05 11.46 -5.54
CA PRO A 36 -23.39 11.52 -6.11
C PRO A 36 -23.75 12.98 -6.44
N LYS A 37 -24.25 13.21 -7.66
CA LYS A 37 -24.62 14.54 -8.17
C LYS A 37 -26.12 14.84 -8.02
N GLY A 38 -26.98 13.84 -8.15
CA GLY A 38 -28.44 14.00 -8.16
C GLY A 38 -29.03 14.51 -6.84
N ILE A 39 -30.09 15.32 -6.95
CA ILE A 39 -30.65 16.04 -5.80
C ILE A 39 -31.29 15.12 -4.77
N ASP A 40 -31.85 14.00 -5.20
CA ASP A 40 -32.56 13.01 -4.36
C ASP A 40 -31.67 11.95 -3.74
N SER A 41 -30.36 12.02 -3.99
CA SER A 41 -29.42 11.09 -3.38
C SER A 41 -29.39 11.28 -1.86
N ARG A 42 -29.85 10.25 -1.12
CA ARG A 42 -29.76 10.18 0.34
C ARG A 42 -28.31 10.32 0.85
N VAL A 43 -27.35 9.83 0.08
CA VAL A 43 -25.91 9.95 0.38
C VAL A 43 -25.44 11.40 0.22
N ARG A 44 -25.88 12.11 -0.83
CA ARG A 44 -25.58 13.55 -1.02
C ARG A 44 -26.16 14.40 0.12
N ARG A 45 -27.38 14.08 0.54
CA ARG A 45 -28.09 14.71 1.68
C ARG A 45 -27.57 14.26 3.06
N LYS A 46 -26.55 13.38 3.11
CA LYS A 46 -25.89 12.89 4.35
C LYS A 46 -26.82 12.19 5.35
N PHE A 47 -27.83 11.46 4.89
CA PHE A 47 -28.68 10.66 5.77
C PHE A 47 -27.86 9.60 6.53
N LYS A 48 -28.17 9.41 7.83
CA LYS A 48 -27.62 8.32 8.64
C LYS A 48 -28.03 6.96 8.06
N GLY A 49 -27.20 5.93 8.26
CA GLY A 49 -27.41 4.57 7.73
C GLY A 49 -27.03 4.38 6.26
N CYS A 50 -26.83 5.46 5.50
CA CYS A 50 -26.27 5.41 4.15
C CYS A 50 -24.73 5.40 4.17
N THR A 51 -24.10 5.06 3.05
CA THR A 51 -22.64 5.12 2.92
C THR A 51 -22.14 6.54 3.16
N LEU A 52 -21.25 6.71 4.14
CA LEU A 52 -20.62 8.00 4.44
C LEU A 52 -19.79 8.50 3.25
N MET A 53 -19.74 9.83 3.06
CA MET A 53 -18.92 10.44 2.03
C MET A 53 -17.46 10.59 2.50
N PRO A 54 -16.45 10.42 1.61
CA PRO A 54 -15.08 10.80 1.91
C PRO A 54 -14.97 12.30 2.21
N ASN A 55 -14.18 12.62 3.22
CA ASN A 55 -13.84 13.98 3.63
C ASN A 55 -12.41 14.00 4.22
N ILE A 56 -11.87 15.21 4.43
CA ILE A 56 -10.51 15.41 4.95
C ILE A 56 -10.37 14.91 6.40
N GLY A 57 -11.47 14.90 7.18
CA GLY A 57 -11.49 14.44 8.56
C GLY A 57 -11.07 12.97 8.74
N TYR A 58 -11.33 12.12 7.73
CA TYR A 58 -10.87 10.72 7.73
C TYR A 58 -9.37 10.55 7.44
N GLY A 59 -8.64 11.62 7.10
CA GLY A 59 -7.20 11.57 6.83
C GLY A 59 -6.41 11.10 8.05
N SER A 60 -5.50 10.14 7.85
CA SER A 60 -4.54 9.71 8.88
C SER A 60 -3.56 10.84 9.22
N ASP A 61 -2.90 10.73 10.38
CA ASP A 61 -1.81 11.62 10.75
C ASP A 61 -0.75 11.69 9.64
N LYS A 62 -0.26 12.90 9.37
CA LYS A 62 0.78 13.20 8.37
C LYS A 62 2.03 12.33 8.59
N LYS A 63 2.47 12.13 9.85
CA LYS A 63 3.67 11.33 10.16
C LYS A 63 3.51 9.84 9.85
N THR A 64 2.30 9.28 9.96
CA THR A 64 2.02 7.85 9.73
C THR A 64 1.38 7.56 8.37
N ARG A 65 1.23 8.60 7.54
CA ARG A 65 0.67 8.49 6.19
C ARG A 65 1.64 7.68 5.31
N HIS A 66 1.09 6.76 4.51
CA HIS A 66 1.84 5.85 3.62
C HIS A 66 2.77 4.83 4.28
N TYR A 67 2.79 4.75 5.61
CA TYR A 67 3.46 3.66 6.30
C TYR A 67 2.68 2.35 6.20
N LEU A 68 3.43 1.27 6.02
CA LEU A 68 2.98 -0.11 6.15
C LEU A 68 2.89 -0.50 7.63
N PRO A 69 2.17 -1.59 7.96
CA PRO A 69 2.08 -2.09 9.34
C PRO A 69 3.42 -2.49 9.96
N ASN A 70 4.42 -2.83 9.13
CA ASN A 70 5.78 -3.17 9.55
C ASN A 70 6.62 -1.95 10.00
N GLY A 71 6.07 -0.73 9.95
CA GLY A 71 6.77 0.48 10.37
C GLY A 71 7.65 1.13 9.30
N PHE A 72 7.65 0.62 8.06
CA PHE A 72 8.36 1.20 6.92
C PHE A 72 7.42 1.88 5.92
N LYS A 73 7.94 2.80 5.13
CA LYS A 73 7.29 3.29 3.91
C LYS A 73 7.61 2.36 2.75
N LYS A 74 6.63 2.05 1.93
CA LYS A 74 6.83 1.22 0.74
C LYS A 74 7.48 2.04 -0.38
N PHE A 75 8.58 1.54 -0.94
CA PHE A 75 9.18 2.05 -2.17
C PHE A 75 9.19 0.92 -3.20
N VAL A 76 8.60 1.17 -4.38
CA VAL A 76 8.56 0.18 -5.46
C VAL A 76 9.86 0.28 -6.26
N VAL A 77 10.56 -0.84 -6.41
CA VAL A 77 11.87 -0.93 -7.05
C VAL A 77 11.77 -1.72 -8.36
N HIS A 78 12.29 -1.15 -9.44
CA HIS A 78 12.30 -1.75 -10.78
C HIS A 78 13.65 -2.37 -11.15
N ASN A 79 14.75 -1.88 -10.58
CA ASN A 79 16.12 -2.31 -10.91
C ASN A 79 17.05 -2.24 -9.69
N VAL A 80 18.30 -2.69 -9.86
CA VAL A 80 19.30 -2.72 -8.78
C VAL A 80 19.77 -1.32 -8.39
N GLN A 81 19.84 -0.37 -9.32
CA GLN A 81 20.30 1.00 -9.06
C GLN A 81 19.34 1.75 -8.11
N GLU A 82 18.04 1.51 -8.24
CA GLU A 82 17.01 2.07 -7.35
C GLU A 82 17.13 1.58 -5.89
N LEU A 83 17.81 0.47 -5.62
CA LEU A 83 18.12 0.05 -4.25
C LEU A 83 19.16 0.95 -3.59
N GLU A 84 20.05 1.58 -4.36
CA GLU A 84 21.10 2.43 -3.81
C GLU A 84 20.53 3.71 -3.20
N LEU A 85 19.42 4.22 -3.77
CA LEU A 85 18.62 5.30 -3.17
C LEU A 85 18.10 4.95 -1.77
N LEU A 86 17.88 3.65 -1.50
CA LEU A 86 17.41 3.17 -0.20
C LEU A 86 18.54 2.97 0.80
N MET A 87 19.81 3.03 0.40
CA MET A 87 20.96 2.85 1.29
C MET A 87 20.95 3.89 2.42
N MET A 88 20.68 5.16 2.08
CA MET A 88 20.59 6.25 3.08
C MET A 88 19.30 6.20 3.90
N HIS A 89 18.28 5.47 3.45
CA HIS A 89 16.94 5.48 4.04
C HIS A 89 16.44 4.09 4.48
N ASN A 90 17.36 3.16 4.69
CA ASN A 90 17.10 1.74 4.99
C ASN A 90 16.20 1.51 6.22
N ARG A 91 16.21 2.42 7.21
CA ARG A 91 15.36 2.34 8.41
C ARG A 91 14.00 3.04 8.28
N THR A 92 13.76 3.73 7.16
CA THR A 92 12.50 4.46 6.88
C THR A 92 11.71 3.79 5.77
N TYR A 93 12.38 3.28 4.74
CA TYR A 93 11.76 2.66 3.58
C TYR A 93 12.09 1.18 3.50
N CYS A 94 11.15 0.42 2.96
CA CYS A 94 11.34 -0.96 2.53
C CYS A 94 11.14 -1.04 1.02
N ALA A 95 11.87 -1.95 0.37
CA ALA A 95 11.72 -2.20 -1.05
C ALA A 95 10.55 -3.16 -1.31
N GLU A 96 9.78 -2.90 -2.36
CA GLU A 96 8.86 -3.85 -2.97
C GLU A 96 9.23 -4.00 -4.44
N ILE A 97 9.60 -5.21 -4.85
CA ILE A 97 10.01 -5.44 -6.23
C ILE A 97 8.79 -5.35 -7.14
N ALA A 98 8.87 -4.52 -8.18
CA ALA A 98 7.78 -4.27 -9.10
C ALA A 98 7.32 -5.55 -9.83
N HIS A 99 6.08 -5.52 -10.36
CA HIS A 99 5.41 -6.69 -10.92
C HIS A 99 5.97 -7.11 -12.30
N ASP A 100 6.58 -6.17 -13.01
CA ASP A 100 7.18 -6.28 -14.34
C ASP A 100 8.56 -6.93 -14.30
N VAL A 101 9.21 -6.98 -13.13
CA VAL A 101 10.54 -7.56 -12.97
C VAL A 101 10.49 -9.09 -13.03
N SER A 102 11.19 -9.66 -14.02
CA SER A 102 11.37 -11.10 -14.23
C SER A 102 12.25 -11.75 -13.15
N THR A 103 12.07 -13.05 -12.94
CA THR A 103 12.69 -13.85 -11.86
C THR A 103 14.20 -13.69 -11.74
N LYS A 104 14.95 -13.72 -12.85
CA LYS A 104 16.42 -13.53 -12.85
C LYS A 104 16.83 -12.20 -12.20
N LYS A 105 16.24 -11.09 -12.65
CA LYS A 105 16.48 -9.75 -12.08
C LYS A 105 16.01 -9.63 -10.63
N ARG A 106 14.92 -10.34 -10.25
CA ARG A 106 14.47 -10.37 -8.85
C ARG A 106 15.54 -10.98 -7.93
N LYS A 107 16.24 -12.03 -8.37
CA LYS A 107 17.33 -12.64 -7.59
C LYS A 107 18.44 -11.63 -7.31
N GLU A 108 18.91 -10.93 -8.35
CA GLU A 108 19.94 -9.89 -8.25
C GLU A 108 19.52 -8.76 -7.29
N ILE A 109 18.27 -8.29 -7.38
CA ILE A 109 17.71 -7.27 -6.48
C ILE A 109 17.67 -7.78 -5.03
N VAL A 110 17.26 -9.03 -4.81
CA VAL A 110 17.20 -9.61 -3.45
C VAL A 110 18.59 -9.77 -2.84
N GLU A 111 19.57 -10.23 -3.62
CA GLU A 111 20.97 -10.36 -3.18
C GLU A 111 21.56 -9.00 -2.83
N ARG A 112 21.37 -7.99 -3.70
CA ARG A 112 21.84 -6.62 -3.42
C ARG A 112 21.13 -6.01 -2.22
N ALA A 113 19.83 -6.22 -2.06
CA ALA A 113 19.08 -5.71 -0.91
C ALA A 113 19.57 -6.34 0.42
N ALA A 114 19.99 -7.60 0.41
CA ALA A 114 20.57 -8.25 1.57
C ALA A 114 21.92 -7.63 1.98
N GLN A 115 22.76 -7.27 1.00
CA GLN A 115 24.03 -6.55 1.25
C GLN A 115 23.80 -5.18 1.88
N LEU A 116 22.75 -4.47 1.47
CA LEU A 116 22.42 -3.12 1.96
C LEU A 116 21.56 -3.12 3.25
N ASP A 117 21.26 -4.30 3.82
CA ASP A 117 20.30 -4.52 4.92
C ASP A 117 18.93 -3.83 4.70
N VAL A 118 18.48 -3.79 3.44
CA VAL A 118 17.17 -3.24 3.05
C VAL A 118 16.13 -4.34 3.15
N VAL A 119 15.06 -4.07 3.90
CA VAL A 119 13.93 -5.00 4.03
C VAL A 119 13.12 -5.03 2.73
N VAL A 120 12.96 -6.22 2.14
CA VAL A 120 12.14 -6.43 0.92
C VAL A 120 10.81 -7.10 1.29
N THR A 121 9.68 -6.48 0.96
CA THR A 121 8.34 -6.99 1.35
C THR A 121 7.95 -8.27 0.63
N ASN A 122 8.36 -8.42 -0.63
CA ASN A 122 8.01 -9.55 -1.50
C ASN A 122 9.23 -10.38 -1.92
N LYS A 123 10.16 -10.59 -0.96
CA LYS A 123 11.43 -11.30 -1.16
C LYS A 123 11.27 -12.68 -1.84
N LEU A 124 10.25 -13.45 -1.45
CA LEU A 124 10.00 -14.80 -1.95
C LEU A 124 9.10 -14.84 -3.21
N ALA A 125 8.57 -13.70 -3.66
CA ALA A 125 7.60 -13.72 -4.75
C ALA A 125 8.27 -14.05 -6.10
N ARG A 126 7.66 -14.98 -6.85
CA ARG A 126 8.07 -15.49 -8.18
C ARG A 126 9.43 -16.22 -8.21
N LEU A 127 10.16 -16.27 -7.10
CA LEU A 127 11.33 -17.11 -6.93
C LEU A 127 10.83 -18.50 -6.53
N ARG A 128 10.54 -19.36 -7.52
CA ARG A 128 10.37 -20.79 -7.25
C ARG A 128 11.76 -21.37 -7.04
N SER A 129 11.99 -22.01 -5.90
CA SER A 129 13.05 -23.02 -5.81
C SER A 129 12.65 -24.17 -6.72
N GLN A 130 13.52 -24.52 -7.65
CA GLN A 130 13.57 -25.90 -8.12
C GLN A 130 14.07 -26.69 -6.90
N GLU A 131 13.29 -27.66 -6.41
CA GLU A 131 13.49 -28.43 -5.16
C GLU A 131 12.90 -27.80 -3.89
N ASN A 132 11.68 -28.20 -3.55
CA ASN A 132 11.43 -29.28 -2.59
C ASN A 132 9.98 -29.74 -2.73
N GLU A 133 9.84 -31.03 -3.05
CA GLU A 133 8.67 -31.84 -2.68
C GLU A 133 8.47 -31.83 -1.16
#